data_AF-T0KKC1-F1
#
_entry.id   AF-T0KKC1-F1
#
_cell.length_a   1.000
_cell.length_b   1.000
_cell.length_c   1.000
_cell.angle_alpha   90.00
_cell.angle_beta   90.00
_cell.angle_gamma   90.00
#
_symmetry.space_group_name_H-M   'P 1'
#
loop_
_entity.id
_entity.type
_entity.pdbx_description
1 polymer ?
#
loop_
_entity_poly.entity_id
_entity_poly.type
_entity_poly.pdbx_seq_one_letter_code
_entity_poly.pdbx_strand_id
1 'polypeptide(L)'
;MRFSTSATLSAALLAASVTAQVPVVVVVDVQSLLPAAGTPAIFDKTTIIRSTSILTTTVKLTSSTGLANSTISRTSSTRSSSSRTASATSITSPTSIPGITTDQQNAVNLHNEARKLVGCSPLTWDAGLANDAQVYAKTLASIDKLQHDVNRGNEGENLYYQYGSGSPPYAAATTWWLNEKQYYTGQAIPLASSNGKQFSDYGHYTQCVWKTTTKVGMAIAQSASGKTYVVARYSPAGNIVGQKPY
;
A
#
# COMPACT_ATOMS: atom_id res chain seq x y z
N MET A 1 46.83 17.20 61.51
CA MET A 1 47.17 17.38 60.09
C MET A 1 46.07 16.76 59.25
N ARG A 2 45.59 17.50 58.25
CA ARG A 2 44.51 17.12 57.33
C ARG A 2 44.94 15.93 56.48
N PHE A 3 44.02 15.00 56.17
CA PHE A 3 43.74 14.55 54.80
C PHE A 3 42.32 13.94 54.75
N SER A 4 41.50 14.55 53.89
CA SER A 4 40.18 14.10 53.46
C SER A 4 40.37 13.21 52.23
N THR A 5 39.67 12.08 52.14
CA THR A 5 39.43 11.40 50.86
C THR A 5 37.97 10.95 50.79
N SER A 6 37.17 11.74 50.08
CA SER A 6 35.89 11.31 49.52
C SER A 6 36.15 10.59 48.20
N ALA A 7 35.66 9.36 48.05
CA ALA A 7 35.59 8.68 46.76
C ALA A 7 34.21 8.94 46.13
N THR A 8 34.18 9.68 45.03
CA THR A 8 33.00 9.83 44.18
C THR A 8 32.98 8.73 43.13
N LEU A 9 31.99 7.82 43.18
CA LEU A 9 31.68 6.93 42.07
C LEU A 9 31.01 7.74 40.95
N SER A 10 31.69 7.94 39.82
CA SER A 10 31.04 8.39 38.58
C SER A 10 30.40 7.19 37.89
N ALA A 11 29.07 7.16 37.84
CA ALA A 11 28.35 6.29 36.91
C ALA A 11 28.41 6.92 35.50
N ALA A 12 29.17 6.32 34.60
CA ALA A 12 29.14 6.68 33.18
C ALA A 12 27.82 6.18 32.57
N LEU A 13 26.92 7.10 32.24
CA LEU A 13 25.69 6.81 31.50
C LEU A 13 26.06 6.65 30.02
N LEU A 14 25.97 5.43 29.47
CA LEU A 14 26.12 5.20 28.04
C LEU A 14 24.92 5.85 27.32
N ALA A 15 25.16 6.91 26.54
CA ALA A 15 24.16 7.47 25.64
C ALA A 15 23.93 6.49 24.48
N ALA A 16 22.77 5.84 24.43
CA ALA A 16 22.37 5.06 23.27
C ALA A 16 21.91 6.01 22.14
N SER A 17 22.65 6.06 21.04
CA SER A 17 22.23 6.73 19.82
C SER A 17 21.32 5.80 18.99
N VAL A 18 20.07 6.19 18.77
CA VAL A 18 19.16 5.51 17.83
C VAL A 18 19.28 6.18 16.47
N THR A 19 19.75 5.44 15.47
CA THR A 19 19.75 5.88 14.07
C THR A 19 18.48 5.37 13.40
N ALA A 20 17.62 6.27 12.94
CA ALA A 20 16.49 5.90 12.09
C ALA A 20 16.80 6.29 10.64
N GLN A 21 16.69 5.34 9.71
CA GLN A 21 16.79 5.59 8.27
C GLN A 21 15.41 5.87 7.70
N VAL A 22 15.20 7.09 7.21
CA VAL A 22 14.00 7.46 6.45
C VAL A 22 14.40 7.57 4.98
N PRO A 23 13.86 6.73 4.07
CA PRO A 23 14.15 6.87 2.65
C PRO A 23 13.46 8.14 2.11
N VAL A 24 14.25 9.06 1.56
CA VAL A 24 13.75 10.22 0.81
C VAL A 24 13.88 9.92 -0.66
N VAL A 25 12.76 9.91 -1.39
CA VAL A 25 12.72 9.74 -2.85
C VAL A 25 12.83 11.12 -3.50
N VAL A 26 13.91 11.39 -4.21
CA VAL A 26 14.05 12.58 -5.05
C VAL A 26 13.69 12.18 -6.48
N VAL A 27 12.60 12.73 -7.01
CA VAL A 27 12.23 12.59 -8.42
C VAL A 27 13.03 13.63 -9.20
N VAL A 28 13.96 13.18 -10.03
CA VAL A 28 14.65 14.05 -10.98
C VAL A 28 13.81 14.09 -12.26
N ASP A 29 13.32 15.27 -12.60
CA ASP A 29 12.60 15.52 -13.85
C ASP A 29 13.59 15.41 -15.02
N VAL A 30 13.38 14.44 -15.92
CA VAL A 30 14.19 14.25 -17.13
C VAL A 30 13.40 14.72 -18.34
N GLN A 31 13.00 15.99 -18.32
CA GLN A 31 12.39 16.65 -19.48
C GLN A 31 13.44 17.44 -20.27
N SER A 32 14.47 16.76 -20.79
CA SER A 32 15.18 17.24 -21.98
C SER A 32 15.83 16.06 -22.67
N LEU A 33 15.49 15.88 -23.95
CA LEU A 33 16.08 15.04 -25.02
C LEU A 33 14.96 14.31 -25.81
N LEU A 34 14.20 15.08 -26.59
CA LEU A 34 13.38 14.55 -27.68
C LEU A 34 14.21 14.55 -28.97
N PRO A 35 14.29 13.45 -29.75
CA PRO A 35 14.65 13.53 -31.16
C PRO A 35 13.43 13.85 -32.04
N ALA A 36 13.69 14.47 -33.19
CA ALA A 36 12.70 14.98 -34.13
C ALA A 36 11.81 13.89 -34.78
N ALA A 37 10.62 14.31 -35.19
CA ALA A 37 9.52 13.50 -35.72
C ALA A 37 9.88 12.74 -37.03
N GLY A 38 9.46 11.47 -37.14
CA GLY A 38 9.44 10.79 -38.44
C GLY A 38 9.51 9.26 -38.49
N THR A 39 9.70 8.52 -37.39
CA THR A 39 9.90 7.06 -37.45
C THR A 39 8.96 6.33 -36.49
N PRO A 40 8.29 5.22 -36.89
CA PRO A 40 7.45 4.47 -35.96
C PRO A 40 8.33 3.75 -34.93
N ALA A 41 8.40 4.30 -33.72
CA ALA A 41 9.08 3.67 -32.60
C ALA A 41 8.16 2.63 -31.95
N ILE A 42 8.54 1.36 -32.07
CA ILE A 42 8.02 0.27 -31.23
C ILE A 42 8.54 0.53 -29.81
N PHE A 43 7.65 0.89 -28.90
CA PHE A 43 8.00 1.09 -27.48
C PHE A 43 8.15 -0.29 -26.80
N ASP A 44 9.39 -0.76 -26.68
CA ASP A 44 9.76 -1.78 -25.71
C ASP A 44 10.02 -1.13 -24.35
N LYS A 45 9.40 -1.68 -23.29
CA LYS A 45 9.33 -1.08 -21.95
C LYS A 45 10.52 -1.52 -21.06
N THR A 46 11.71 -1.68 -21.63
CA THR A 46 12.88 -2.30 -20.98
C THR A 46 13.96 -1.34 -20.46
N THR A 47 13.79 -0.01 -20.56
CA THR A 47 14.86 0.92 -20.11
C THR A 47 14.36 2.00 -19.16
N ILE A 48 14.13 1.67 -17.89
CA ILE A 48 14.32 2.61 -16.76
C ILE A 48 14.73 1.76 -15.55
N ILE A 49 16.00 1.87 -15.12
CA ILE A 49 16.52 2.16 -13.77
C ILE A 49 18.03 1.83 -13.81
N ARG A 50 18.89 2.84 -13.97
CA ARG A 50 20.28 2.76 -13.54
C ARG A 50 20.66 4.05 -12.82
N SER A 51 21.21 3.86 -11.62
CA SER A 51 21.86 4.83 -10.72
C SER A 51 20.94 5.61 -9.78
N THR A 52 20.78 5.09 -8.56
CA THR A 52 20.46 5.88 -7.36
C THR A 52 21.74 6.06 -6.54
N SER A 53 22.24 7.30 -6.45
CA SER A 53 23.29 7.68 -5.52
C SER A 53 22.64 8.10 -4.19
N ILE A 54 23.08 7.50 -3.08
CA ILE A 54 22.59 7.81 -1.73
C ILE A 54 23.45 8.95 -1.16
N LEU A 55 22.85 10.12 -0.91
CA LEU A 55 23.47 11.20 -0.14
C LEU A 55 23.01 11.10 1.32
N THR A 56 23.98 10.93 2.22
CA THR A 56 23.75 10.81 3.67
C THR A 56 23.84 12.20 4.31
N THR A 57 22.74 12.68 4.88
CA THR A 57 22.75 13.87 5.76
C THR A 57 22.63 13.44 7.21
N THR A 58 23.63 13.77 8.02
CA THR A 58 23.63 13.50 9.48
C THR A 58 22.92 14.63 10.23
N VAL A 59 21.81 14.33 10.91
CA VAL A 59 21.19 15.26 11.87
C VAL A 59 21.62 14.87 13.27
N LYS A 60 22.29 15.77 13.99
CA LYS A 60 22.69 15.58 15.39
C LYS A 60 21.65 16.23 16.30
N LEU A 61 20.86 15.42 17.02
CA LEU A 61 19.95 15.89 18.06
C LEU A 61 20.71 15.97 19.39
N THR A 62 20.95 17.18 19.88
CA THR A 62 21.42 17.43 21.26
C THR A 62 20.22 17.66 22.16
N SER A 63 19.97 16.72 23.07
CA SER A 63 19.08 16.92 24.21
C SER A 63 19.81 17.73 25.29
N SER A 64 19.34 18.94 25.59
CA SER A 64 19.78 19.71 26.75
C SER A 64 18.94 19.36 27.98
N THR A 65 19.59 18.85 29.02
CA THR A 65 19.01 18.69 30.35
C THR A 65 19.13 20.00 31.12
N GLY A 66 18.04 20.76 31.20
CA GLY A 66 17.91 21.92 32.09
C GLY A 66 17.13 21.56 33.35
N LEU A 67 17.80 21.48 34.49
CA LEU A 67 17.19 21.49 35.82
C LEU A 67 16.64 22.88 36.11
N ALA A 68 15.33 22.99 36.33
CA ALA A 68 14.73 24.17 36.93
C ALA A 68 13.83 23.73 38.10
N ASN A 69 14.26 24.13 39.29
CA ASN A 69 13.61 23.94 40.57
C ASN A 69 12.43 24.93 40.68
N SER A 70 11.21 24.47 40.94
CA SER A 70 10.12 25.35 41.40
C SER A 70 9.13 24.61 42.29
N THR A 71 9.18 25.01 43.54
CA THR A 71 8.32 24.72 44.68
C THR A 71 6.84 24.97 44.36
N ILE A 72 5.96 23.97 44.50
CA ILE A 72 4.52 24.21 44.72
C ILE A 72 3.98 23.23 45.76
N SER A 73 3.34 23.81 46.78
CA SER A 73 2.84 23.22 48.02
C SER A 73 1.78 22.13 47.85
N ARG A 74 1.82 21.16 48.76
CA ARG A 74 0.74 20.22 49.07
C ARG A 74 -0.47 20.97 49.64
N THR A 75 -1.63 20.75 49.05
CA THR A 75 -2.90 20.85 49.79
C THR A 75 -3.81 19.71 49.37
N SER A 76 -4.05 18.79 50.29
CA SER A 76 -5.02 17.71 50.21
C SER A 76 -6.43 18.26 50.40
N SER A 77 -7.32 17.99 49.45
CA SER A 77 -8.77 18.09 49.67
C SER A 77 -9.48 16.92 48.99
N THR A 78 -10.05 16.06 49.83
CA THR A 78 -10.95 14.98 49.49
C THR A 78 -12.26 15.54 48.95
N ARG A 79 -12.67 15.14 47.74
CA ARG A 79 -14.05 15.35 47.30
C ARG A 79 -14.50 14.23 46.36
N SER A 80 -15.44 13.45 46.86
CA SER A 80 -16.21 12.43 46.14
C SER A 80 -17.10 13.09 45.08
N SER A 81 -17.11 12.55 43.85
CA SER A 81 -18.25 12.66 42.93
C SER A 81 -18.08 11.78 41.68
N SER A 82 -18.98 10.79 41.56
CA SER A 82 -19.71 10.37 40.35
C SER A 82 -18.95 10.13 39.03
N SER A 83 -18.85 8.83 38.70
CA SER A 83 -19.18 8.20 37.41
C SER A 83 -19.14 9.07 36.15
N ARG A 84 -18.09 8.90 35.35
CA ARG A 84 -18.19 8.87 33.88
C ARG A 84 -17.27 7.78 33.36
N THR A 85 -17.86 6.66 32.96
CA THR A 85 -17.21 5.64 32.14
C THR A 85 -16.78 6.30 30.84
N ALA A 86 -15.49 6.62 30.72
CA ALA A 86 -14.92 6.94 29.43
C ALA A 86 -14.91 5.63 28.64
N SER A 87 -15.82 5.51 27.66
CA SER A 87 -15.71 4.53 26.60
C SER A 87 -14.35 4.73 25.95
N ALA A 88 -13.42 3.83 26.26
CA ALA A 88 -12.23 3.63 25.46
C ALA A 88 -12.72 3.24 24.07
N THR A 89 -12.61 4.16 23.12
CA THR A 89 -12.80 3.92 21.70
C THR A 89 -11.98 2.69 21.34
N SER A 90 -12.66 1.57 21.11
CA SER A 90 -12.06 0.33 20.66
C SER A 90 -11.43 0.62 19.32
N ILE A 91 -10.12 0.76 19.28
CA ILE A 91 -9.34 0.74 18.05
C ILE A 91 -9.50 -0.71 17.56
N THR A 92 -10.53 -0.95 16.73
CA THR A 92 -10.79 -2.25 16.14
C THR A 92 -9.54 -2.68 15.40
N SER A 93 -8.84 -3.66 15.96
CA SER A 93 -7.85 -4.46 15.25
C SER A 93 -8.47 -4.93 13.93
N PRO A 94 -7.70 -5.02 12.84
CA PRO A 94 -8.22 -5.51 11.57
C PRO A 94 -8.90 -6.86 11.80
N THR A 95 -10.18 -6.95 11.43
CA THR A 95 -10.94 -8.20 11.46
C THR A 95 -10.19 -9.22 10.62
N SER A 96 -9.51 -10.16 11.26
CA SER A 96 -8.85 -11.25 10.56
C SER A 96 -9.92 -12.14 9.93
N ILE A 97 -9.87 -12.27 8.61
CA ILE A 97 -10.69 -13.21 7.86
C ILE A 97 -10.08 -14.59 8.11
N PRO A 98 -10.83 -15.55 8.69
CA PRO A 98 -10.33 -16.88 8.93
C PRO A 98 -9.91 -17.55 7.61
N GLY A 99 -8.75 -18.21 7.60
CA GLY A 99 -8.31 -19.04 6.48
C GLY A 99 -7.56 -18.32 5.35
N ILE A 100 -7.23 -17.03 5.48
CA ILE A 100 -6.35 -16.32 4.55
C ILE A 100 -5.05 -15.87 5.22
N THR A 101 -4.02 -15.66 4.41
CA THR A 101 -2.71 -15.15 4.87
C THR A 101 -2.81 -13.69 5.31
N THR A 102 -1.85 -13.23 6.13
CA THR A 102 -1.74 -11.82 6.52
C THR A 102 -1.67 -10.89 5.31
N ASP A 103 -0.98 -11.29 4.24
CA ASP A 103 -0.86 -10.46 3.03
C ASP A 103 -2.19 -10.36 2.26
N GLN A 104 -2.93 -11.47 2.13
CA GLN A 104 -4.28 -11.45 1.55
C GLN A 104 -5.22 -10.57 2.39
N GLN A 105 -5.12 -10.65 3.73
CA GLN A 105 -5.88 -9.78 4.60
C GLN A 105 -5.55 -8.30 4.38
N ASN A 106 -4.26 -7.97 4.26
CA ASN A 106 -3.82 -6.61 3.97
C ASN A 106 -4.34 -6.11 2.63
N ALA A 107 -4.34 -6.96 1.59
CA ALA A 107 -4.94 -6.63 0.30
C ALA A 107 -6.43 -6.31 0.42
N VAL A 108 -7.23 -7.12 1.14
CA VAL A 108 -8.66 -6.85 1.37
C VAL A 108 -8.85 -5.56 2.16
N ASN A 109 -8.02 -5.30 3.18
CA ASN A 109 -8.07 -4.07 3.96
C ASN A 109 -7.82 -2.84 3.08
N LEU A 110 -6.79 -2.87 2.23
CA LEU A 110 -6.48 -1.78 1.29
C LEU A 110 -7.64 -1.49 0.33
N HIS A 111 -8.27 -2.54 -0.21
CA HIS A 111 -9.50 -2.37 -1.01
C HIS A 111 -10.59 -1.66 -0.19
N ASN A 112 -10.84 -2.12 1.04
CA ASN A 112 -11.92 -1.63 1.89
C ASN A 112 -11.69 -0.20 2.41
N GLU A 113 -10.45 0.17 2.67
CA GLU A 113 -10.06 1.55 2.98
C GLU A 113 -10.36 2.47 1.80
N ALA A 114 -9.92 2.11 0.59
CA ALA A 114 -10.20 2.90 -0.61
C ALA A 114 -11.70 3.01 -0.91
N ARG A 115 -12.45 1.90 -0.74
CA ARG A 115 -13.91 1.86 -0.94
C ARG A 115 -14.65 2.73 0.06
N LYS A 116 -14.22 2.75 1.32
CA LYS A 116 -14.79 3.63 2.36
C LYS A 116 -14.66 5.10 1.97
N LEU A 117 -13.53 5.52 1.40
CA LEU A 117 -13.30 6.91 0.97
C LEU A 117 -14.26 7.38 -0.12
N VAL A 118 -14.82 6.45 -0.91
CA VAL A 118 -15.78 6.75 -1.98
C VAL A 118 -17.20 6.28 -1.67
N GLY A 119 -17.48 5.91 -0.41
CA GLY A 119 -18.82 5.51 0.04
C GLY A 119 -19.30 4.14 -0.44
N CYS A 120 -18.39 3.27 -0.90
CA CYS A 120 -18.71 1.90 -1.30
C CYS A 120 -18.68 0.93 -0.10
N SER A 121 -19.58 -0.05 -0.09
CA SER A 121 -19.59 -1.13 0.91
C SER A 121 -18.31 -1.97 0.84
N PRO A 122 -17.79 -2.49 1.97
CA PRO A 122 -16.57 -3.29 1.97
C PRO A 122 -16.73 -4.60 1.20
N LEU A 123 -15.65 -5.05 0.56
CA LEU A 123 -15.52 -6.37 -0.02
C LEU A 123 -15.28 -7.43 1.05
N THR A 124 -15.76 -8.63 0.76
CA THR A 124 -15.46 -9.86 1.51
C THR A 124 -14.58 -10.78 0.68
N TRP A 125 -13.73 -11.56 1.35
CA TRP A 125 -12.96 -12.59 0.66
C TRP A 125 -13.85 -13.74 0.21
N ASP A 126 -13.66 -14.23 -1.01
CA ASP A 126 -14.36 -15.40 -1.53
C ASP A 126 -13.34 -16.45 -2.01
N ALA A 127 -13.44 -17.65 -1.43
CA ALA A 127 -12.51 -18.75 -1.72
C ALA A 127 -12.70 -19.33 -3.13
N GLY A 128 -13.91 -19.27 -3.69
CA GLY A 128 -14.18 -19.67 -5.08
C GLY A 128 -13.44 -18.76 -6.05
N LEU A 129 -13.60 -17.44 -5.90
CA LEU A 129 -12.87 -16.45 -6.68
C LEU A 129 -11.34 -16.59 -6.54
N ALA A 130 -10.86 -16.95 -5.35
CA ALA A 130 -9.42 -17.18 -5.13
C ALA A 130 -8.93 -18.45 -5.86
N ASN A 131 -9.75 -19.49 -5.95
CA ASN A 131 -9.42 -20.69 -6.73
C ASN A 131 -9.38 -20.38 -8.22
N ASP A 132 -10.34 -19.62 -8.74
CA ASP A 132 -10.36 -19.20 -10.15
C ASP A 132 -9.17 -18.29 -10.48
N ALA A 133 -8.85 -17.35 -9.58
CA ALA A 133 -7.63 -16.56 -9.66
C ALA A 133 -6.36 -17.45 -9.66
N GLN A 134 -6.35 -18.54 -8.89
CA GLN A 134 -5.19 -19.43 -8.80
C GLN A 134 -4.96 -20.23 -10.08
N VAL A 135 -6.03 -20.68 -10.72
CA VAL A 135 -5.98 -21.33 -12.04
C VAL A 135 -5.37 -20.37 -13.05
N TYR A 136 -5.83 -19.12 -13.06
CA TYR A 136 -5.35 -18.16 -14.04
C TYR A 136 -3.92 -17.66 -13.74
N ALA A 137 -3.57 -17.45 -12.47
CA ALA A 137 -2.20 -17.08 -12.09
C ALA A 137 -1.19 -18.12 -12.59
N LYS A 138 -1.49 -19.41 -12.44
CA LYS A 138 -0.66 -20.50 -12.98
C LYS A 138 -0.54 -20.44 -14.50
N THR A 139 -1.62 -20.08 -15.20
CA THR A 139 -1.59 -19.87 -16.65
C THR A 139 -0.64 -18.74 -17.02
N LEU A 140 -0.76 -17.57 -16.40
CA LEU A 140 0.14 -16.42 -16.63
C LEU A 140 1.59 -16.76 -16.36
N ALA A 141 1.87 -17.48 -15.27
CA ALA A 141 3.20 -17.95 -14.92
C ALA A 141 3.76 -18.95 -15.94
N SER A 142 2.92 -19.83 -16.50
CA SER A 142 3.32 -20.80 -17.52
C SER A 142 3.63 -20.16 -18.87
N ILE A 143 2.87 -19.13 -19.26
CA ILE A 143 3.09 -18.41 -20.53
C ILE A 143 4.03 -17.21 -20.40
N ASP A 144 4.44 -16.89 -19.17
CA ASP A 144 5.31 -15.77 -18.78
C ASP A 144 4.89 -14.40 -19.35
N LYS A 145 3.57 -14.18 -19.43
CA LYS A 145 2.98 -13.00 -20.07
C LYS A 145 1.78 -12.50 -19.26
N LEU A 146 1.73 -11.19 -19.02
CA LEU A 146 0.57 -10.53 -18.42
C LEU A 146 -0.49 -10.28 -19.50
N GLN A 147 -1.63 -10.96 -19.41
CA GLN A 147 -2.77 -10.77 -20.31
C GLN A 147 -4.08 -11.14 -19.59
N HIS A 148 -5.19 -10.51 -19.95
CA HIS A 148 -6.50 -10.80 -19.34
C HIS A 148 -7.06 -12.16 -19.73
N ASP A 149 -7.77 -12.81 -18.80
CA ASP A 149 -8.40 -14.12 -19.02
C ASP A 149 -9.68 -13.97 -19.86
N VAL A 150 -9.69 -14.50 -21.08
CA VAL A 150 -10.87 -14.48 -21.93
C VAL A 150 -11.99 -15.43 -21.46
N ASN A 151 -11.67 -16.38 -20.57
CA ASN A 151 -12.57 -17.43 -20.10
C ASN A 151 -13.06 -17.21 -18.65
N ARG A 152 -12.89 -16.02 -18.08
CA ARG A 152 -13.26 -15.67 -16.70
C ARG A 152 -14.76 -15.56 -16.41
N GLY A 153 -15.61 -15.90 -17.37
CA GLY A 153 -17.06 -15.71 -17.26
C GLY A 153 -17.44 -14.27 -16.91
N ASN A 154 -18.27 -14.10 -15.89
CA ASN A 154 -18.80 -12.80 -15.46
C ASN A 154 -18.00 -12.17 -14.29
N GLU A 155 -16.75 -12.57 -14.11
CA GLU A 155 -15.88 -12.02 -13.07
C GLU A 155 -15.11 -10.80 -13.55
N GLY A 156 -14.98 -9.82 -12.66
CA GLY A 156 -14.00 -8.74 -12.84
C GLY A 156 -12.59 -9.27 -12.63
N GLU A 157 -11.59 -8.59 -13.18
CA GLU A 157 -10.20 -9.04 -13.10
C GLU A 157 -9.23 -7.87 -12.99
N ASN A 158 -8.29 -7.96 -12.04
CA ASN A 158 -7.08 -7.14 -12.02
C ASN A 158 -5.84 -8.04 -12.03
N LEU A 159 -4.82 -7.61 -12.76
CA LEU A 159 -3.58 -8.36 -12.94
C LEU A 159 -2.38 -7.51 -12.52
N TYR A 160 -1.38 -8.17 -11.98
CA TYR A 160 -0.11 -7.55 -11.60
C TYR A 160 1.01 -8.58 -11.70
N TYR A 161 2.25 -8.12 -11.84
CA TYR A 161 3.41 -8.96 -11.57
C TYR A 161 4.53 -8.15 -10.93
N GLN A 162 5.38 -8.84 -10.18
CA GLN A 162 6.63 -8.30 -9.64
C GLN A 162 7.78 -9.29 -9.79
N TYR A 163 9.00 -8.77 -9.73
CA TYR A 163 10.22 -9.57 -9.59
C TYR A 163 10.62 -9.67 -8.12
N GLY A 164 11.23 -10.80 -7.75
CA GLY A 164 11.77 -11.02 -6.41
C GLY A 164 10.71 -11.26 -5.33
N SER A 165 11.17 -11.46 -4.11
CA SER A 165 10.36 -11.86 -2.95
C SER A 165 10.34 -10.82 -1.82
N GLY A 166 10.78 -9.59 -2.09
CA GLY A 166 11.00 -8.56 -1.06
C GLY A 166 9.73 -7.86 -0.56
N SER A 167 8.65 -7.87 -1.35
CA SER A 167 7.36 -7.27 -0.96
C SER A 167 6.25 -8.31 -0.98
N PRO A 168 5.36 -8.32 0.03
CA PRO A 168 4.18 -9.17 0.02
C PRO A 168 3.33 -8.91 -1.24
N PRO A 169 3.16 -9.91 -2.13
CA PRO A 169 2.65 -9.68 -3.48
C PRO A 169 1.20 -9.20 -3.53
N TYR A 170 0.33 -9.62 -2.60
CA TYR A 170 -1.08 -9.27 -2.63
C TYR A 170 -1.29 -7.79 -2.29
N ALA A 171 -0.68 -7.31 -1.20
CA ALA A 171 -0.74 -5.90 -0.80
C ALA A 171 0.00 -4.99 -1.79
N ALA A 172 1.13 -5.44 -2.35
CA ALA A 172 1.86 -4.70 -3.38
C ALA A 172 1.01 -4.50 -4.64
N ALA A 173 0.38 -5.57 -5.16
CA ALA A 173 -0.52 -5.49 -6.30
C ALA A 173 -1.69 -4.54 -6.05
N THR A 174 -2.34 -4.68 -4.89
CA THR A 174 -3.49 -3.85 -4.52
C THR A 174 -3.11 -2.37 -4.43
N THR A 175 -1.97 -2.07 -3.81
CA THR A 175 -1.46 -0.69 -3.72
C THR A 175 -1.20 -0.11 -5.12
N TRP A 176 -0.58 -0.90 -6.00
CA TRP A 176 -0.30 -0.49 -7.37
C TRP A 176 -1.59 -0.17 -8.14
N TRP A 177 -2.60 -1.03 -8.06
CA TRP A 177 -3.92 -0.78 -8.67
C TRP A 177 -4.60 0.46 -8.09
N LEU A 178 -4.55 0.66 -6.77
CA LEU A 178 -5.17 1.82 -6.12
C LEU A 178 -4.49 3.15 -6.47
N ASN A 179 -3.18 3.14 -6.73
CA ASN A 179 -2.42 4.34 -7.11
C ASN A 179 -2.89 4.94 -8.44
N GLU A 180 -3.61 4.18 -9.27
CA GLU A 180 -4.24 4.72 -10.48
C GLU A 180 -5.37 5.73 -10.20
N LYS A 181 -5.80 5.87 -8.94
CA LYS A 181 -6.76 6.91 -8.49
C LYS A 181 -6.43 8.29 -9.07
N GLN A 182 -5.14 8.62 -9.18
CA GLN A 182 -4.64 9.90 -9.66
C GLN A 182 -5.02 10.16 -11.13
N TYR A 183 -5.24 9.12 -11.93
CA TYR A 183 -5.61 9.21 -13.34
C TYR A 183 -7.15 9.20 -13.55
N TYR A 184 -7.91 8.83 -12.51
CA TYR A 184 -9.37 8.76 -12.57
C TYR A 184 -10.05 10.09 -12.20
N THR A 185 -10.80 10.66 -13.15
CA THR A 185 -11.47 11.97 -13.04
C THR A 185 -13.00 11.89 -12.85
N GLY A 186 -13.56 10.74 -12.44
CA GLY A 186 -15.00 10.62 -12.14
C GLY A 186 -15.91 10.36 -13.35
N GLN A 187 -15.32 10.03 -14.50
CA GLN A 187 -16.02 9.71 -15.74
C GLN A 187 -16.63 8.30 -15.73
N ALA A 188 -17.68 8.07 -16.53
CA ALA A 188 -18.16 6.72 -16.81
C ALA A 188 -17.13 5.92 -17.62
N ILE A 189 -17.17 4.60 -17.51
CA ILE A 189 -16.28 3.73 -18.28
C ILE A 189 -16.57 3.89 -19.77
N PRO A 190 -15.56 4.21 -20.60
CA PRO A 190 -15.79 4.50 -22.01
C PRO A 190 -16.02 3.21 -22.82
N LEU A 191 -16.75 3.33 -23.94
CA LEU A 191 -16.91 2.24 -24.93
C LEU A 191 -15.58 1.87 -25.61
N ALA A 192 -14.71 2.85 -25.81
CA ALA A 192 -13.37 2.70 -26.36
C ALA A 192 -12.46 3.79 -25.78
N SER A 193 -11.15 3.55 -25.74
CA SER A 193 -10.17 4.58 -25.42
C SER A 193 -10.40 5.80 -26.33
N SER A 194 -10.78 6.93 -25.74
CA SER A 194 -11.10 8.16 -26.47
C SER A 194 -10.55 9.37 -25.72
N ASN A 195 -10.21 10.43 -26.45
CA ASN A 195 -9.74 11.72 -25.89
C ASN A 195 -8.43 11.66 -25.09
N GLY A 196 -7.47 10.82 -25.49
CA GLY A 196 -6.13 10.78 -24.89
C GLY A 196 -6.04 10.20 -23.48
N LYS A 197 -7.17 9.82 -22.86
CA LYS A 197 -7.23 9.10 -21.59
C LYS A 197 -7.54 7.63 -21.89
N GLN A 198 -6.59 6.74 -21.62
CA GLN A 198 -6.80 5.32 -21.89
C GLN A 198 -7.47 4.70 -20.67
N PHE A 199 -8.50 3.88 -20.88
CA PHE A 199 -9.15 3.16 -19.77
C PHE A 199 -8.13 2.31 -18.99
N SER A 200 -7.07 1.85 -19.65
CA SER A 200 -5.91 1.18 -19.03
C SER A 200 -5.21 1.99 -17.94
N ASP A 201 -5.36 3.31 -17.90
CA ASP A 201 -4.67 4.17 -16.93
C ASP A 201 -5.37 4.17 -15.56
N TYR A 202 -6.63 3.75 -15.48
CA TYR A 202 -7.43 3.75 -14.25
C TYR A 202 -8.36 2.54 -14.08
N GLY A 203 -8.28 1.58 -14.99
CA GLY A 203 -9.14 0.41 -15.02
C GLY A 203 -8.99 -0.45 -13.76
N HIS A 204 -7.78 -0.57 -13.21
CA HIS A 204 -7.58 -1.37 -12.02
C HIS A 204 -8.15 -0.67 -10.78
N TYR A 205 -7.88 0.64 -10.62
CA TYR A 205 -8.48 1.42 -9.53
C TYR A 205 -9.99 1.33 -9.54
N THR A 206 -10.60 1.56 -10.71
CA THR A 206 -12.07 1.57 -10.84
C THR A 206 -12.70 0.23 -10.54
N GLN A 207 -12.05 -0.90 -10.86
CA GLN A 207 -12.50 -2.23 -10.42
C GLN A 207 -12.41 -2.38 -8.90
N CYS A 208 -11.31 -1.96 -8.26
CA CYS A 208 -11.14 -2.07 -6.80
C CYS A 208 -12.28 -1.36 -6.03
N VAL A 209 -12.72 -0.21 -6.54
CA VAL A 209 -13.76 0.61 -5.90
C VAL A 209 -15.12 0.53 -6.57
N TRP A 210 -15.39 -0.53 -7.33
CA TRP A 210 -16.67 -0.67 -8.03
C TRP A 210 -17.83 -0.94 -7.06
N LYS A 211 -18.85 -0.08 -7.09
CA LYS A 211 -19.93 -0.01 -6.09
C LYS A 211 -20.72 -1.31 -5.95
N THR A 212 -21.00 -1.98 -7.05
CA THR A 212 -21.81 -3.22 -7.04
C THR A 212 -21.01 -4.48 -6.75
N THR A 213 -19.67 -4.43 -6.82
CA THR A 213 -18.80 -5.56 -6.48
C THR A 213 -18.80 -5.75 -4.96
N THR A 214 -18.97 -6.98 -4.49
CA THR A 214 -19.10 -7.32 -3.05
C THR A 214 -18.06 -8.34 -2.59
N LYS A 215 -17.44 -9.06 -3.52
CA LYS A 215 -16.51 -10.14 -3.24
C LYS A 215 -15.21 -9.98 -4.02
N VAL A 216 -14.11 -10.40 -3.41
CA VAL A 216 -12.79 -10.51 -4.06
C VAL A 216 -12.12 -11.82 -3.65
N GLY A 217 -11.42 -12.44 -4.59
CA GLY A 217 -10.49 -13.53 -4.31
C GLY A 217 -9.21 -13.30 -5.11
N MET A 218 -8.06 -13.59 -4.51
CA MET A 218 -6.76 -13.35 -5.13
C MET A 218 -5.85 -14.56 -5.01
N ALA A 219 -4.99 -14.73 -6.01
CA ALA A 219 -3.97 -15.77 -5.99
C ALA A 219 -2.68 -15.31 -6.68
N ILE A 220 -1.61 -16.06 -6.45
CA ILE A 220 -0.31 -15.84 -7.08
C ILE A 220 0.23 -17.12 -7.74
N ALA A 221 1.13 -16.95 -8.70
CA ALA A 221 1.99 -18.02 -9.20
C ALA A 221 3.32 -17.43 -9.69
N GLN A 222 4.41 -18.18 -9.50
CA GLN A 222 5.73 -17.78 -9.96
C GLN A 222 6.06 -18.48 -11.28
N SER A 223 6.54 -17.71 -12.24
CA SER A 223 7.05 -18.19 -13.54
C SER A 223 8.50 -18.67 -13.43
N ALA A 224 8.95 -19.44 -14.42
CA ALA A 224 10.35 -19.85 -14.53
C ALA A 224 11.32 -18.66 -14.71
N SER A 225 10.84 -17.51 -15.19
CA SER A 225 11.62 -16.28 -15.33
C SER A 225 11.81 -15.53 -14.00
N GLY A 226 11.17 -16.00 -12.92
CA GLY A 226 11.22 -15.37 -11.60
C GLY A 226 10.16 -14.27 -11.37
N LYS A 227 9.25 -14.03 -12.32
CA LYS A 227 8.09 -13.15 -12.10
C LYS A 227 7.06 -13.84 -11.23
N THR A 228 6.55 -13.14 -10.22
CA THR A 228 5.37 -13.53 -9.45
C THR A 228 4.17 -12.80 -10.03
N TYR A 229 3.27 -13.54 -10.67
CA TYR A 229 1.99 -13.04 -11.16
C TYR A 229 0.97 -13.03 -10.04
N VAL A 230 0.18 -11.95 -9.96
CA VAL A 230 -0.93 -11.78 -9.03
C VAL A 230 -2.20 -11.56 -9.84
N VAL A 231 -3.24 -12.33 -9.52
CA VAL A 231 -4.57 -12.24 -10.13
C VAL A 231 -5.57 -11.95 -9.03
N ALA A 232 -6.44 -10.96 -9.24
CA ALA A 232 -7.64 -10.74 -8.43
C ALA A 232 -8.88 -10.98 -9.28
N ARG A 233 -9.86 -11.69 -8.71
CA ARG A 233 -11.20 -11.89 -9.26
C ARG A 233 -12.24 -11.21 -8.40
N TYR A 234 -13.21 -10.60 -9.06
CA TYR A 234 -14.22 -9.74 -8.43
C TYR A 234 -15.62 -10.20 -8.84
N SER A 235 -16.55 -10.22 -7.88
CA SER A 235 -17.94 -10.57 -8.15
C SER A 235 -18.93 -9.67 -7.39
N PRO A 236 -19.99 -9.16 -8.05
CA PRO A 236 -20.13 -9.03 -9.50
C PRO A 236 -18.98 -8.26 -10.16
N ALA A 237 -18.77 -8.46 -11.46
CA ALA A 237 -17.78 -7.71 -12.22
C ALA A 237 -18.03 -6.19 -12.19
N GLY A 238 -16.94 -5.43 -12.16
CA GLY A 238 -16.97 -3.99 -12.36
C GLY A 238 -16.65 -3.59 -13.79
N ASN A 239 -16.26 -2.33 -13.95
CA ASN A 239 -15.81 -1.77 -15.22
C ASN A 239 -16.81 -1.93 -16.37
N ILE A 240 -18.10 -1.80 -16.04
CA ILE A 240 -19.18 -1.90 -17.01
C ILE A 240 -19.22 -0.61 -17.83
N VAL A 241 -19.13 -0.74 -19.14
CA VAL A 241 -19.21 0.36 -20.09
C VAL A 241 -20.45 1.21 -19.87
N GLY A 242 -20.28 2.54 -19.88
CA GLY A 242 -21.35 3.51 -19.67
C GLY A 242 -21.73 3.72 -18.20
N GLN A 243 -21.21 2.92 -17.27
CA GLN A 243 -21.47 3.07 -15.84
C GLN A 243 -20.32 3.76 -15.12
N LYS A 244 -20.63 4.35 -13.96
CA LYS A 244 -19.63 4.91 -13.05
C LYS A 244 -19.29 3.90 -11.95
N PRO A 245 -18.03 3.86 -11.48
CA PRO A 245 -17.62 3.01 -10.37
C PRO A 245 -18.32 3.33 -9.05
N TYR A 246 -18.64 4.60 -8.76
CA TYR A 246 -19.30 5.05 -7.53
C TYR A 246 -20.07 6.35 -7.74
#